data_AF-A0A835GES4-F1
#
_entry.id   AF-A0A835GES4-F1
#
_cell.length_a   1.000
_cell.length_b   1.000
_cell.length_c   1.000
_cell.angle_alpha   90.00
_cell.angle_beta   90.00
_cell.angle_gamma   90.00
#
_symmetry.space_group_name_H-M   'P 1'
#
loop_
_entity.id
_entity.type
_entity.pdbx_description
1 polymer ?
#
loop_
_entity_poly.entity_id
_entity_poly.type
_entity_poly.pdbx_seq_one_letter_code
_entity_poly.pdbx_strand_id
1 'polypeptide(L)'
;MALPWHIPLESALSHRIKNPTPPQPSLFKHYCNINIHQPPCEELQMGLMCDIGFSNREPATIQRLIAAGMTVARLNMRNMEPDACAQLIQSIRQAVYNYSAELEYVYPLALMMDVRGPDIVTGDLKGGPKSTVDLIQSNSIRLTTDTSWRECGTPDCLYIGYDHLTDLQPNDLIFIDSLTPGMIKLVVTDVGDDSVDCTIAFGGTIGAKMTVRVTQVSQDIEAVAKDGSLDSLNCNEKHQQPFEGMQEQVAWAIGSDIDAVLVPAAQSVQDIRAVRELLLEKGKHILVIASIETVLGFDNLDKILAEADGIYVDRCVLGSDLPLEKIFIAQKIIPAKCNEAGKPCIFKAVINEQLPTLCVTDIANLVIDGVDVIALELHYDSSSTKFARFRESVRMAEHCLTAAALICRHAERIIWQPYIYGNTELMQSTFDEPSKAISINAVELAMRARAVAIICLTNSGRTAKLIAHARTSLSHSCGN
;
A
#
# COMPACT_ATOMS: atom_id res chain seq x y z
N MET A 1 -0.32 9.29 33.37
CA MET A 1 0.35 9.91 32.21
C MET A 1 0.09 8.99 31.05
N ALA A 2 -0.67 9.45 30.05
CA ALA A 2 -0.81 8.71 28.80
C ALA A 2 0.58 8.62 28.14
N LEU A 3 0.92 7.47 27.54
CA LEU A 3 2.19 7.28 26.85
C LEU A 3 2.25 8.16 25.58
N PRO A 4 3.44 8.53 25.08
CA PRO A 4 3.65 9.56 24.05
C PRO A 4 3.11 9.23 22.63
N TRP A 5 2.34 8.16 22.46
CA TRP A 5 1.63 7.79 21.22
C TRP A 5 0.12 7.69 21.41
N HIS A 6 -0.41 8.13 22.56
CA HIS A 6 -1.84 8.11 22.83
C HIS A 6 -2.56 9.25 22.11
N ILE A 7 -3.54 8.91 21.28
CA ILE A 7 -4.69 9.78 21.04
C ILE A 7 -5.58 9.66 22.28
N PRO A 8 -5.66 10.68 23.16
CA PRO A 8 -6.42 10.57 24.38
C PRO A 8 -7.90 10.42 24.04
N LEU A 9 -8.52 9.33 24.48
CA LEU A 9 -9.98 9.32 24.64
C LEU A 9 -10.28 10.12 25.91
N GLU A 10 -10.69 11.38 25.78
CA GLU A 10 -11.23 12.16 26.90
C GLU A 10 -12.54 11.57 27.47
N SER A 11 -13.03 10.42 26.97
CA SER A 11 -14.33 9.86 27.33
C SER A 11 -14.39 8.36 27.61
N ALA A 12 -13.28 7.61 27.58
CA ALA A 12 -13.31 6.19 27.93
C ALA A 12 -13.37 6.00 29.45
N LEU A 13 -14.58 5.78 29.98
CA LEU A 13 -14.78 5.32 31.36
C LEU A 13 -13.94 4.05 31.59
N SER A 14 -12.94 4.15 32.46
CA SER A 14 -12.05 3.05 32.83
C SER A 14 -12.80 1.98 33.63
N HIS A 15 -13.58 1.15 32.93
CA HIS A 15 -14.19 -0.02 33.53
C HIS A 15 -13.13 -1.08 33.77
N ARG A 16 -12.66 -1.18 35.03
CA ARG A 16 -11.85 -2.30 35.52
C ARG A 16 -12.53 -3.63 35.19
N ILE A 17 -11.99 -4.38 34.25
CA ILE A 17 -12.41 -5.76 34.01
C ILE A 17 -11.90 -6.60 35.18
N LYS A 18 -12.78 -6.87 36.15
CA LYS A 18 -12.45 -7.57 37.40
C LYS A 18 -12.01 -9.02 37.21
N ASN A 19 -12.26 -9.65 36.07
CA ASN A 19 -11.82 -11.00 35.72
C ASN A 19 -11.58 -11.10 34.20
N PRO A 20 -10.33 -11.17 33.72
CA PRO A 20 -10.06 -11.36 32.31
C PRO A 20 -10.53 -12.75 31.86
N THR A 21 -11.23 -12.80 30.73
CA THR A 21 -11.60 -14.06 30.09
C THR A 21 -10.34 -14.83 29.71
N PRO A 22 -10.20 -16.10 30.10
CA PRO A 22 -9.06 -16.90 29.67
C PRO A 22 -9.04 -16.99 28.13
N PRO A 23 -7.84 -17.19 27.52
CA PRO A 23 -7.74 -17.47 26.10
C PRO A 23 -8.65 -18.63 25.71
N GLN A 24 -9.32 -18.48 24.58
CA GLN A 24 -10.31 -19.46 24.12
C GLN A 24 -9.60 -20.58 23.34
N PRO A 25 -10.05 -21.84 23.47
CA PRO A 25 -9.37 -23.00 22.89
C PRO A 25 -9.42 -23.05 21.36
N SER A 26 -10.31 -22.28 20.73
CA SER A 26 -10.43 -22.20 19.28
C SER A 26 -10.96 -20.83 18.85
N LEU A 27 -10.66 -20.43 17.62
CA LEU A 27 -11.18 -19.23 16.98
C LEU A 27 -12.71 -19.18 17.03
N PHE A 28 -13.37 -20.31 16.77
CA PHE A 28 -14.83 -20.41 16.83
C PHE A 28 -15.37 -20.06 18.23
N LYS A 29 -14.76 -20.64 19.27
CA LYS A 29 -15.18 -20.37 20.66
C LYS A 29 -14.89 -18.93 21.07
N HIS A 30 -13.80 -18.34 20.56
CA HIS A 30 -13.48 -16.92 20.71
C HIS A 30 -14.62 -16.05 20.18
N TYR A 31 -15.03 -16.24 18.93
CA TYR A 31 -16.13 -15.47 18.34
C TYR A 31 -17.47 -15.64 19.06
N CYS A 32 -17.79 -16.84 19.57
CA CYS A 32 -19.00 -17.04 20.38
C CYS A 32 -19.02 -16.24 21.69
N ASN A 33 -17.84 -15.85 22.20
CA ASN A 33 -17.68 -15.22 23.51
C ASN A 33 -17.36 -13.71 23.43
N ILE A 34 -17.26 -13.14 22.22
CA ILE A 34 -17.09 -11.68 22.05
C ILE A 34 -18.30 -10.96 22.63
N ASN A 35 -18.05 -9.89 23.37
CA ASN A 35 -19.08 -9.05 23.95
C ASN A 35 -19.05 -7.65 23.32
N ILE A 36 -20.10 -7.30 22.60
CA ILE A 36 -20.25 -6.02 21.90
C ILE A 36 -20.27 -4.79 22.83
N HIS A 37 -20.59 -4.98 24.11
CA HIS A 37 -20.62 -3.90 25.10
C HIS A 37 -19.27 -3.62 25.75
N GLN A 38 -18.21 -4.35 25.36
CA GLN A 38 -16.87 -4.04 25.84
C GLN A 38 -16.32 -2.78 25.15
N PRO A 39 -15.61 -1.91 25.87
CA PRO A 39 -14.96 -0.76 25.27
C PRO A 39 -13.84 -1.19 24.31
N PRO A 40 -13.50 -0.36 23.31
CA PRO A 40 -12.35 -0.58 22.44
C PRO A 40 -11.03 -0.51 23.20
N CYS A 41 -9.93 -0.90 22.55
CA CYS A 41 -8.59 -0.68 23.09
C CYS A 41 -8.32 0.82 23.29
N GLU A 42 -7.65 1.18 24.38
CA GLU A 42 -7.23 2.58 24.63
C GLU A 42 -6.11 2.98 23.66
N GLU A 43 -5.11 2.11 23.51
CA GLU A 43 -4.02 2.28 22.57
C GLU A 43 -4.41 1.76 21.19
N LEU A 44 -4.11 2.55 20.16
CA LEU A 44 -4.19 2.12 18.77
C LEU A 44 -2.82 1.56 18.39
N GLN A 45 -2.77 0.29 17.96
CA GLN A 45 -1.52 -0.32 17.47
C GLN A 45 -1.37 -0.14 15.96
N MET A 46 -2.49 -0.05 15.24
CA MET A 46 -2.56 0.11 13.80
C MET A 46 -2.03 1.47 13.33
N GLY A 47 -1.14 1.46 12.34
CA GLY A 47 -0.73 2.69 11.67
C GLY A 47 -1.83 3.21 10.74
N LEU A 48 -1.96 4.53 10.65
CA LEU A 48 -2.87 5.20 9.73
C LEU A 48 -2.07 6.11 8.80
N MET A 49 -2.12 5.79 7.51
CA MET A 49 -1.47 6.55 6.45
C MET A 49 -2.50 7.41 5.72
N CYS A 50 -2.19 8.68 5.52
CA CYS A 50 -3.04 9.60 4.76
C CYS A 50 -2.26 10.19 3.58
N ASP A 51 -2.91 10.30 2.43
CA ASP A 51 -2.36 11.01 1.29
C ASP A 51 -2.42 12.53 1.53
N ILE A 52 -1.27 13.20 1.45
CA ILE A 52 -1.14 14.66 1.55
C ILE A 52 -0.84 15.24 0.17
N GLY A 53 -1.66 16.20 -0.26
CA GLY A 53 -1.57 16.85 -1.55
C GLY A 53 -2.16 18.26 -1.53
N PHE A 54 -2.50 18.79 -2.70
CA PHE A 54 -2.95 20.19 -2.83
C PHE A 54 -4.24 20.51 -2.05
N SER A 55 -5.09 19.51 -1.82
CA SER A 55 -6.38 19.63 -1.12
C SER A 55 -6.23 19.82 0.40
N ASN A 56 -5.14 19.33 0.99
CA ASN A 56 -4.95 19.25 2.44
C ASN A 56 -3.53 19.70 2.90
N ARG A 57 -2.85 20.51 2.08
CA ARG A 57 -1.47 21.01 2.29
C ARG A 57 -1.26 22.02 3.42
N GLU A 58 -2.32 22.58 3.98
CA GLU A 58 -2.19 23.63 5.00
C GLU A 58 -1.67 23.03 6.32
N PRO A 59 -0.63 23.61 6.96
CA PRO A 59 -0.07 23.05 8.20
C PRO A 59 -1.10 22.85 9.32
N ALA A 60 -2.07 23.76 9.46
CA ALA A 60 -3.14 23.63 10.45
C ALA A 60 -4.12 22.47 10.15
N THR A 61 -4.29 22.11 8.88
CA THR A 61 -5.07 20.94 8.47
C THR A 61 -4.29 19.66 8.74
N ILE A 62 -3.02 19.62 8.36
CA ILE A 62 -2.13 18.48 8.63
C ILE A 62 -2.04 18.23 10.14
N GLN A 63 -1.89 19.28 10.96
CA GLN A 63 -1.88 19.16 12.43
C GLN A 63 -3.16 18.51 12.97
N ARG A 64 -4.33 18.85 12.42
CA ARG A 64 -5.60 18.20 12.81
C ARG A 64 -5.65 16.74 12.38
N LEU A 65 -5.10 16.38 11.22
CA LEU A 65 -4.97 14.97 10.81
C LEU A 65 -4.03 14.20 11.74
N ILE A 66 -2.91 14.79 12.15
CA ILE A 66 -2.01 14.19 13.16
C ILE A 66 -2.76 13.96 14.46
N ALA A 67 -3.48 14.97 14.96
CA ALA A 67 -4.28 14.87 16.19
C ALA A 67 -5.41 13.81 16.10
N ALA A 68 -5.96 13.58 14.91
CA ALA A 68 -6.96 12.55 14.65
C ALA A 68 -6.37 11.13 14.52
N GLY A 69 -5.04 10.99 14.47
CA GLY A 69 -4.34 9.70 14.54
C GLY A 69 -3.47 9.33 13.33
N MET A 70 -3.15 10.28 12.45
CA MET A 70 -2.26 10.02 11.31
C MET A 70 -0.84 9.73 11.79
N THR A 71 -0.29 8.58 11.37
CA THR A 71 1.09 8.14 11.71
C THR A 71 2.03 8.19 10.51
N VAL A 72 1.51 8.17 9.28
CA VAL A 72 2.29 8.26 8.04
C VAL A 72 1.63 9.26 7.10
N ALA A 73 2.42 10.19 6.56
CA ALA A 73 2.00 11.07 5.46
C ALA A 73 2.57 10.54 4.14
N ARG A 74 1.69 10.21 3.19
CA ARG A 74 2.07 9.77 1.84
C ARG A 74 1.99 10.93 0.85
N LEU A 75 3.03 11.08 0.03
CA LEU A 75 3.15 12.11 -1.00
C LEU A 75 3.21 11.45 -2.37
N ASN A 76 2.26 11.76 -3.25
CA ASN A 76 2.27 11.25 -4.63
C ASN A 76 3.02 12.22 -5.56
N MET A 77 4.25 11.86 -5.92
CA MET A 77 5.14 12.72 -6.71
C MET A 77 5.08 12.50 -8.23
N ARG A 78 4.25 11.57 -8.72
CA ARG A 78 4.25 11.18 -10.14
C ARG A 78 3.99 12.36 -11.08
N ASN A 79 3.11 13.28 -10.68
CA ASN A 79 2.66 14.43 -11.48
C ASN A 79 2.95 15.79 -10.81
N MET A 80 3.82 15.85 -9.80
CA MET A 80 4.13 17.09 -9.10
C MET A 80 5.51 17.63 -9.47
N GLU A 81 5.59 18.95 -9.64
CA GLU A 81 6.86 19.66 -9.77
C GLU A 81 7.67 19.57 -8.46
N PRO A 82 9.00 19.44 -8.52
CA PRO A 82 9.86 19.32 -7.33
C PRO A 82 9.66 20.43 -6.30
N ASP A 83 9.47 21.67 -6.76
CA ASP A 83 9.24 22.84 -5.90
C ASP A 83 7.93 22.75 -5.12
N ALA A 84 6.87 22.24 -5.76
CA ALA A 84 5.57 22.05 -5.11
C ALA A 84 5.66 20.98 -4.01
N CYS A 85 6.47 19.94 -4.22
CA CYS A 85 6.68 18.92 -3.21
C CYS A 85 7.53 19.41 -2.04
N ALA A 86 8.55 20.22 -2.31
CA ALA A 86 9.36 20.83 -1.25
C ALA A 86 8.48 21.68 -0.31
N GLN A 87 7.54 22.44 -0.87
CA GLN A 87 6.55 23.19 -0.10
C GLN A 87 5.63 22.27 0.73
N LEU A 88 5.19 21.14 0.18
CA LEU A 88 4.37 20.16 0.90
C LEU A 88 5.13 19.55 2.09
N ILE A 89 6.37 19.12 1.89
CA ILE A 89 7.22 18.59 2.97
C ILE A 89 7.43 19.65 4.05
N GLN A 90 7.69 20.90 3.65
CA GLN A 90 7.83 22.01 4.60
C GLN A 90 6.54 22.21 5.42
N SER A 91 5.37 22.15 4.79
CA SER A 91 4.09 22.23 5.48
C SER A 91 3.89 21.08 6.47
N ILE A 92 4.26 19.84 6.10
CA ILE A 92 4.15 18.68 6.99
C ILE A 92 5.08 18.84 8.19
N ARG A 93 6.35 19.21 7.96
CA ARG A 93 7.32 19.45 9.04
C ARG A 93 6.88 20.57 9.98
N GLN A 94 6.29 21.64 9.44
CA GLN A 94 5.73 22.71 10.26
C GLN A 94 4.55 22.22 11.12
N ALA A 95 3.67 21.38 10.56
CA ALA A 95 2.56 20.80 11.30
C ALA A 95 3.03 19.89 12.44
N VAL A 96 4.03 19.04 12.17
CA VAL A 96 4.66 18.17 13.18
C VAL A 96 5.32 19.01 14.28
N TYR A 97 6.04 20.07 13.93
CA TYR A 97 6.64 20.99 14.90
C TYR A 97 5.58 21.65 15.78
N ASN A 98 4.51 22.19 15.18
CA ASN A 98 3.43 22.85 15.92
C ASN A 98 2.75 21.87 16.89
N TYR A 99 2.45 20.65 16.42
CA TYR A 99 1.79 19.64 17.24
C TYR A 99 2.70 19.15 18.37
N SER A 100 3.99 18.96 18.08
CA SER A 100 4.98 18.57 19.10
C SER A 100 5.15 19.64 20.17
N ALA A 101 5.09 20.92 19.78
CA ALA A 101 5.13 22.04 20.72
C ALA A 101 3.88 22.11 21.60
N GLU A 102 2.70 21.82 21.04
CA GLU A 102 1.43 21.73 21.79
C GLU A 102 1.42 20.57 22.79
N LEU A 103 2.02 19.44 22.42
CA LEU A 103 2.14 18.25 23.25
C LEU A 103 3.26 18.30 24.29
N GLU A 104 4.17 19.28 24.19
CA GLU A 104 5.42 19.35 24.96
C GLU A 104 6.34 18.12 24.78
N TYR A 105 6.19 17.37 23.68
CA TYR A 105 7.09 16.28 23.28
C TYR A 105 7.11 16.09 21.76
N VAL A 106 8.16 15.43 21.25
CA VAL A 106 8.32 15.20 19.80
C VAL A 106 7.36 14.12 19.33
N TYR A 107 6.42 14.48 18.45
CA TYR A 107 5.55 13.52 17.78
C TYR A 107 6.23 13.01 16.49
N PRO A 108 6.53 11.70 16.37
CA PRO A 108 7.11 11.15 15.16
C PRO A 108 6.02 10.93 14.09
N LEU A 109 6.21 11.52 12.91
CA LEU A 109 5.36 11.29 11.73
C LEU A 109 6.24 10.82 10.58
N ALA A 110 5.96 9.64 10.03
CA ALA A 110 6.73 9.12 8.90
C ALA A 110 6.31 9.77 7.57
N LEU A 111 7.28 10.04 6.70
CA LEU A 111 7.09 10.55 5.34
C LEU A 111 7.35 9.44 4.33
N MET A 112 6.33 9.09 3.56
CA MET A 112 6.43 8.16 2.44
C MET A 112 6.24 8.89 1.13
N MET A 113 7.12 8.65 0.16
CA MET A 113 7.03 9.25 -1.18
C MET A 113 6.84 8.17 -2.24
N ASP A 114 5.89 8.40 -3.14
CA ASP A 114 5.68 7.60 -4.34
C ASP A 114 6.71 8.03 -5.40
N VAL A 115 7.62 7.14 -5.79
CA VAL A 115 8.52 7.40 -6.93
C VAL A 115 7.84 6.90 -8.21
N ARG A 116 8.14 7.49 -9.36
CA ARG A 116 7.71 6.92 -10.64
C ARG A 116 8.27 5.51 -10.77
N GLY A 117 7.38 4.56 -11.08
CA GLY A 117 7.75 3.17 -11.32
C GLY A 117 8.22 2.97 -12.75
N PRO A 118 8.25 1.71 -13.22
CA PRO A 118 8.48 1.38 -14.63
C PRO A 118 7.17 1.64 -15.37
N ASP A 119 6.67 2.88 -15.27
CA ASP A 119 5.38 3.26 -15.80
C ASP A 119 5.54 3.30 -17.32
N ILE A 120 5.01 2.27 -17.98
CA ILE A 120 4.84 2.30 -19.41
C ILE A 120 3.86 3.43 -19.68
N VAL A 121 4.25 4.42 -20.49
CA VAL A 121 3.40 5.55 -20.83
C VAL A 121 3.16 5.63 -22.32
N THR A 122 2.00 6.14 -22.70
CA THR A 122 1.73 6.51 -24.09
C THR A 122 2.52 7.77 -24.48
N GLY A 123 2.71 7.98 -25.79
CA GLY A 123 3.22 9.24 -26.33
C GLY A 123 2.24 10.41 -26.18
N ASP A 124 2.64 11.57 -26.71
CA ASP A 124 1.74 12.70 -26.88
C ASP A 124 0.78 12.47 -28.07
N LEU A 125 -0.40 13.06 -27.98
CA LEU A 125 -1.45 12.93 -28.99
C LEU A 125 -1.32 13.99 -30.09
N LYS A 126 -1.76 13.65 -31.29
CA LYS A 126 -1.86 14.57 -32.42
C LYS A 126 -2.82 15.71 -32.05
N GLY A 127 -2.27 16.92 -31.88
CA GLY A 127 -2.99 18.09 -31.38
C GLY A 127 -2.41 18.72 -30.11
N GLY A 128 -1.37 18.11 -29.53
CA GLY A 128 -0.60 18.64 -28.41
C GLY A 128 -1.08 18.15 -27.04
N PRO A 129 -0.50 18.65 -25.95
CA PRO A 129 -0.64 18.06 -24.61
C PRO A 129 -2.04 18.16 -23.98
N LYS A 130 -2.97 18.92 -24.60
CA LYS A 130 -4.36 19.07 -24.15
C LYS A 130 -5.36 18.40 -25.09
N SER A 131 -4.91 17.76 -26.16
CA SER A 131 -5.82 16.99 -27.00
C SER A 131 -6.21 15.69 -26.30
N THR A 132 -7.39 15.20 -26.66
CA THR A 132 -7.92 13.93 -26.18
C THR A 132 -8.36 13.10 -27.37
N VAL A 133 -8.24 11.79 -27.25
CA VAL A 133 -8.63 10.83 -28.28
C VAL A 133 -9.61 9.84 -27.67
N ASP A 134 -10.70 9.56 -28.38
CA ASP A 134 -11.68 8.56 -27.96
C ASP A 134 -11.37 7.22 -28.64
N LEU A 135 -11.11 6.20 -27.81
CA LEU A 135 -10.96 4.82 -28.25
C LEU A 135 -12.32 4.13 -28.18
N ILE A 136 -12.84 3.73 -29.33
CA ILE A 136 -14.19 3.17 -29.47
C ILE A 136 -14.11 1.65 -29.32
N GLN A 137 -15.02 1.07 -28.52
CA GLN A 137 -15.11 -0.37 -28.33
C GLN A 137 -15.28 -1.12 -29.67
N SER A 138 -14.63 -2.26 -29.80
CA SER A 138 -14.59 -3.14 -30.98
C SER A 138 -13.76 -2.63 -32.16
N ASN A 139 -13.21 -1.41 -32.10
CA ASN A 139 -12.26 -0.95 -33.11
C ASN A 139 -10.87 -1.58 -32.88
N SER A 140 -10.06 -1.58 -33.94
CA SER A 140 -8.66 -1.96 -33.90
C SER A 140 -7.77 -0.75 -33.66
N ILE A 141 -6.70 -0.92 -32.88
CA ILE A 141 -5.67 0.08 -32.64
C ILE A 141 -4.29 -0.56 -32.75
N ARG A 142 -3.34 0.16 -33.33
CA ARG A 142 -1.93 -0.22 -33.37
C ARG A 142 -1.15 0.42 -32.23
N LEU A 143 -0.34 -0.35 -31.55
CA LEU A 143 0.61 0.12 -30.55
C LEU A 143 2.02 -0.06 -31.11
N THR A 144 2.88 0.95 -31.01
CA THR A 144 4.23 0.88 -31.60
C THR A 144 5.29 1.49 -30.68
N THR A 145 6.52 0.98 -30.81
CA THR A 145 7.73 1.55 -30.18
C THR A 145 8.46 2.53 -31.10
N ASP A 146 7.95 2.78 -32.31
CA ASP A 146 8.58 3.73 -33.25
C ASP A 146 8.50 5.17 -32.70
N THR A 147 9.67 5.72 -32.39
CA THR A 147 9.86 7.08 -31.89
C THR A 147 9.24 8.17 -32.78
N SER A 148 9.00 7.91 -34.07
CA SER A 148 8.31 8.84 -34.96
C SER A 148 6.87 9.15 -34.52
N TRP A 149 6.24 8.23 -33.78
CA TRP A 149 4.88 8.37 -33.25
C TRP A 149 4.82 9.01 -31.86
N ARG A 150 5.97 9.32 -31.24
CA ARG A 150 6.04 9.82 -29.85
C ARG A 150 5.22 11.09 -29.62
N GLU A 151 5.03 11.92 -30.65
CA GLU A 151 4.26 13.18 -30.56
C GLU A 151 2.99 13.24 -31.42
N CYS A 152 2.62 12.12 -32.05
CA CYS A 152 1.62 12.08 -33.12
C CYS A 152 0.55 11.01 -32.91
N GLY A 153 0.24 10.63 -31.67
CA GLY A 153 -0.75 9.59 -31.36
C GLY A 153 -2.15 9.90 -31.92
N THR A 154 -2.81 8.90 -32.49
CA THR A 154 -4.16 8.97 -33.07
C THR A 154 -5.03 7.82 -32.55
N PRO A 155 -6.35 7.79 -32.83
CA PRO A 155 -7.21 6.65 -32.47
C PRO A 155 -6.76 5.33 -33.11
N ASP A 156 -6.01 5.40 -34.22
CA ASP A 156 -5.57 4.25 -34.99
C ASP A 156 -4.18 3.75 -34.57
N CYS A 157 -3.31 4.63 -34.05
CA CYS A 157 -1.94 4.28 -33.69
C CYS A 157 -1.41 5.11 -32.52
N LEU A 158 -0.83 4.44 -31.52
CA LEU A 158 -0.23 5.07 -30.34
C LEU A 158 1.21 4.59 -30.13
N TYR A 159 2.09 5.54 -29.82
CA TYR A 159 3.40 5.22 -29.28
C TYR A 159 3.27 4.71 -27.84
N ILE A 160 4.00 3.64 -27.53
CA ILE A 160 4.15 3.11 -26.17
C ILE A 160 5.64 3.06 -25.83
N GLY A 161 6.01 3.63 -24.70
CA GLY A 161 7.36 3.53 -24.14
C GLY A 161 7.64 2.17 -23.50
N TYR A 162 7.43 1.08 -24.26
CA TYR A 162 7.69 -0.29 -23.81
C TYR A 162 8.47 -1.02 -24.89
N ASP A 163 9.80 -0.99 -24.79
CA ASP A 163 10.72 -1.64 -25.76
C ASP A 163 10.44 -3.14 -25.97
N HIS A 164 9.81 -3.81 -25.00
CA HIS A 164 9.47 -5.24 -25.03
C HIS A 164 8.05 -5.49 -25.55
N LEU A 165 7.45 -4.55 -26.29
CA LEU A 165 6.08 -4.66 -26.81
C LEU A 165 5.88 -5.90 -27.67
N THR A 166 6.93 -6.32 -28.38
CA THR A 166 6.91 -7.46 -29.30
C THR A 166 7.08 -8.81 -28.59
N ASP A 167 7.35 -8.81 -27.29
CA ASP A 167 7.36 -10.03 -26.48
C ASP A 167 5.93 -10.50 -26.13
N LEU A 168 4.92 -9.65 -26.39
CA LEU A 168 3.52 -9.99 -26.16
C LEU A 168 3.03 -11.10 -27.09
N GLN A 169 2.01 -11.79 -26.62
CA GLN A 169 1.37 -12.87 -27.36
C GLN A 169 -0.10 -12.51 -27.66
N PRO A 170 -0.69 -13.10 -28.72
CA PRO A 170 -2.12 -13.01 -28.95
C PRO A 170 -2.92 -13.41 -27.69
N ASN A 171 -3.93 -12.61 -27.36
CA ASN A 171 -4.75 -12.65 -26.14
C ASN A 171 -4.14 -12.04 -24.87
N ASP A 172 -2.90 -11.53 -24.90
CA ASP A 172 -2.40 -10.69 -23.82
C ASP A 172 -3.26 -9.43 -23.67
N LEU A 173 -3.30 -8.92 -22.45
CA LEU A 173 -4.15 -7.78 -22.10
C LEU A 173 -3.29 -6.54 -21.87
N ILE A 174 -3.70 -5.43 -22.47
CA ILE A 174 -3.09 -4.12 -22.23
C ILE A 174 -4.17 -3.19 -21.69
N PHE A 175 -3.91 -2.59 -20.54
CA PHE A 175 -4.79 -1.63 -19.90
C PHE A 175 -4.20 -0.24 -20.02
N ILE A 176 -5.02 0.75 -20.36
CA ILE A 176 -4.61 2.17 -20.41
C ILE A 176 -5.50 2.96 -19.46
N ASP A 177 -4.89 3.80 -18.63
CA ASP A 177 -5.60 4.78 -17.80
C ASP A 177 -6.47 5.67 -18.71
N SER A 178 -7.64 6.08 -18.23
CA SER A 178 -8.60 6.85 -19.01
C SER A 178 -9.07 8.10 -18.25
N LEU A 179 -9.35 9.16 -18.99
CA LEU A 179 -9.96 10.39 -18.47
C LEU A 179 -11.46 10.20 -18.17
N THR A 180 -12.05 9.13 -18.70
CA THR A 180 -13.40 8.66 -18.37
C THR A 180 -13.38 7.57 -17.28
N PRO A 181 -14.46 7.39 -16.51
CA PRO A 181 -14.52 6.37 -15.47
C PRO A 181 -14.29 4.96 -16.03
N GLY A 182 -13.33 4.23 -15.46
CA GLY A 182 -12.91 2.91 -15.90
C GLY A 182 -11.58 2.94 -16.66
N MET A 183 -11.05 1.74 -16.92
CA MET A 183 -9.81 1.53 -17.66
C MET A 183 -10.12 1.10 -19.08
N ILE A 184 -9.33 1.58 -20.04
CA ILE A 184 -9.39 1.08 -21.41
C ILE A 184 -8.73 -0.28 -21.43
N LYS A 185 -9.40 -1.27 -22.06
CA LYS A 185 -8.90 -2.63 -22.18
C LYS A 185 -8.67 -2.95 -23.63
N LEU A 186 -7.45 -3.31 -23.96
CA LEU A 186 -7.01 -3.77 -25.26
C LEU A 186 -6.65 -5.25 -25.16
N VAL A 187 -7.00 -6.01 -26.20
CA VAL A 187 -6.64 -7.42 -26.35
C VAL A 187 -5.71 -7.53 -27.54
N VAL A 188 -4.51 -8.05 -27.33
CA VAL A 188 -3.52 -8.26 -28.38
C VAL A 188 -4.08 -9.26 -29.40
N THR A 189 -4.11 -8.87 -30.67
CA THR A 189 -4.59 -9.73 -31.76
C THR A 189 -3.46 -10.27 -32.62
N ASP A 190 -2.48 -9.44 -32.95
CA ASP A 190 -1.34 -9.84 -33.78
C ASP A 190 -0.09 -9.05 -33.38
N VAL A 191 1.07 -9.68 -33.49
CA VAL A 191 2.36 -9.12 -33.11
C VAL A 191 3.25 -9.02 -34.34
N GLY A 192 3.58 -7.79 -34.72
CA GLY A 192 4.54 -7.48 -35.78
C GLY A 192 5.95 -7.26 -35.26
N ASP A 193 6.82 -6.73 -36.12
CA ASP A 193 8.25 -6.55 -35.81
C ASP A 193 8.51 -5.43 -34.77
N ASP A 194 7.81 -4.30 -34.87
CA ASP A 194 7.94 -3.11 -33.99
C ASP A 194 6.58 -2.58 -33.49
N SER A 195 5.51 -3.35 -33.70
CA SER A 195 4.15 -2.93 -33.38
C SER A 195 3.23 -4.11 -33.08
N VAL A 196 2.24 -3.86 -32.23
CA VAL A 196 1.23 -4.85 -31.87
C VAL A 196 -0.15 -4.30 -32.24
N ASP A 197 -0.91 -5.08 -32.99
CA ASP A 197 -2.28 -4.75 -33.36
C ASP A 197 -3.22 -5.33 -32.28
N CYS A 198 -4.09 -4.47 -31.75
CA CYS A 198 -4.98 -4.77 -30.64
C CYS A 198 -6.44 -4.49 -30.99
N THR A 199 -7.35 -5.22 -30.35
CA THR A 199 -8.79 -4.92 -30.37
C THR A 199 -9.21 -4.24 -29.08
N ILE A 200 -10.00 -3.18 -29.18
CA ILE A 200 -10.48 -2.42 -28.02
C ILE A 200 -11.67 -3.15 -27.40
N ALA A 201 -11.43 -3.91 -26.32
CA ALA A 201 -12.48 -4.61 -25.59
C ALA A 201 -13.35 -3.66 -24.75
N PHE A 202 -12.74 -2.64 -24.14
CA PHE A 202 -13.43 -1.54 -23.46
C PHE A 202 -12.80 -0.22 -23.87
N GLY A 203 -13.62 0.68 -24.42
CA GLY A 203 -13.19 2.00 -24.89
C GLY A 203 -13.21 3.08 -23.80
N GLY A 204 -12.72 4.26 -24.15
CA GLY A 204 -12.63 5.41 -23.24
C GLY A 204 -11.86 6.57 -23.87
N THR A 205 -11.79 7.69 -23.15
CA THR A 205 -11.05 8.88 -23.59
C THR A 205 -9.64 8.87 -23.02
N ILE A 206 -8.61 8.97 -23.87
CA ILE A 206 -7.21 9.11 -23.46
C ILE A 206 -6.71 10.54 -23.65
N GLY A 207 -5.80 10.95 -22.77
CA GLY A 207 -4.98 12.15 -22.93
C GLY A 207 -3.57 11.82 -23.41
N ALA A 208 -2.67 12.80 -23.32
CA ALA A 208 -1.24 12.57 -23.52
C ALA A 208 -0.63 11.86 -22.29
N LYS A 209 0.38 11.00 -22.52
CA LYS A 209 1.18 10.34 -21.47
C LYS A 209 0.34 9.59 -20.44
N MET A 210 -0.62 8.79 -20.92
CA MET A 210 -1.44 7.94 -20.07
C MET A 210 -0.63 6.71 -19.64
N THR A 211 -0.79 6.29 -18.39
CA THR A 211 -0.19 5.05 -17.89
C THR A 211 -0.77 3.85 -18.62
N VAL A 212 0.09 2.92 -18.99
CA VAL A 212 -0.21 1.64 -19.62
C VAL A 212 0.23 0.54 -18.67
N ARG A 213 -0.60 -0.48 -18.51
CA ARG A 213 -0.27 -1.71 -17.79
C ARG A 213 -0.38 -2.88 -18.74
N VAL A 214 0.67 -3.68 -18.81
CA VAL A 214 0.73 -4.85 -19.67
C VAL A 214 0.60 -6.09 -18.80
N THR A 215 -0.34 -6.97 -19.13
CA THR A 215 -0.58 -8.23 -18.45
C THR A 215 -0.35 -9.36 -19.43
N GLN A 216 0.77 -10.07 -19.25
CA GLN A 216 1.07 -11.28 -19.99
C GLN A 216 0.29 -12.44 -19.35
N VAL A 217 -0.42 -13.21 -20.18
CA VAL A 217 -1.06 -14.44 -19.72
C VAL A 217 0.03 -15.51 -19.65
N SER A 218 0.51 -15.81 -18.44
CA SER A 218 1.46 -16.90 -18.20
C SER A 218 0.85 -18.24 -18.64
N GLN A 219 1.33 -18.80 -19.76
CA GLN A 219 0.91 -20.13 -20.24
C GLN A 219 1.48 -21.30 -19.43
N ASP A 220 2.26 -21.03 -18.38
CA ASP A 220 2.92 -22.06 -17.57
C ASP A 220 1.96 -23.02 -16.86
N ILE A 221 0.65 -22.72 -16.81
CA ILE A 221 -0.35 -23.61 -16.23
C ILE A 221 -0.73 -24.77 -17.19
N GLU A 222 -0.57 -24.62 -18.51
CA GLU A 222 -0.91 -25.69 -19.46
C GLU A 222 0.27 -26.60 -19.82
N ALA A 223 1.52 -26.13 -19.70
CA ALA A 223 2.72 -26.91 -20.01
C ALA A 223 3.10 -27.90 -18.90
N VAL A 224 2.88 -27.54 -17.63
CA VAL A 224 3.20 -28.39 -16.45
C VAL A 224 2.32 -29.65 -16.39
N ALA A 225 1.16 -29.66 -17.05
CA ALA A 225 0.32 -30.84 -17.15
C ALA A 225 0.83 -31.90 -18.15
N LYS A 226 1.82 -31.56 -19.01
CA LYS A 226 2.27 -32.44 -20.10
C LYS A 226 3.72 -32.92 -20.02
N ASP A 227 4.61 -32.24 -19.29
CA ASP A 227 5.99 -32.69 -19.16
C ASP A 227 6.49 -32.59 -17.71
N GLY A 228 6.72 -33.75 -17.08
CA GLY A 228 7.16 -33.89 -15.69
C GLY A 228 8.65 -33.62 -15.48
N SER A 229 9.17 -32.54 -16.06
CA SER A 229 10.57 -32.12 -15.97
C SER A 229 10.67 -30.78 -15.23
N LEU A 230 11.18 -30.80 -14.00
CA LEU A 230 11.27 -29.67 -13.07
C LEU A 230 12.47 -28.73 -13.30
N ASP A 231 13.25 -28.90 -14.37
CA ASP A 231 14.56 -28.23 -14.50
C ASP A 231 14.61 -27.01 -15.44
N SER A 232 13.46 -26.47 -15.87
CA SER A 232 13.42 -25.28 -16.76
C SER A 232 12.55 -24.15 -16.18
N LEU A 233 12.73 -23.81 -14.90
CA LEU A 233 12.15 -22.62 -14.28
C LEU A 233 13.14 -21.44 -14.34
N ASN A 234 13.56 -21.06 -15.54
CA ASN A 234 14.22 -19.78 -15.78
C ASN A 234 13.18 -18.81 -16.36
N CYS A 235 12.22 -18.41 -15.53
CA CYS A 235 11.23 -17.39 -15.89
C CYS A 235 11.91 -16.01 -15.92
N ASN A 236 12.12 -15.49 -17.13
CA ASN A 236 12.12 -14.09 -17.52
C ASN A 236 12.92 -13.08 -16.67
N GLU A 237 14.25 -13.23 -16.63
CA GLU A 237 15.18 -12.17 -16.18
C GLU A 237 15.42 -11.06 -17.23
N LYS A 238 14.73 -11.09 -18.39
CA LYS A 238 15.13 -10.32 -19.59
C LYS A 238 14.34 -9.05 -19.91
N HIS A 239 13.24 -8.74 -19.25
CA HIS A 239 12.41 -7.59 -19.62
C HIS A 239 12.76 -6.37 -18.76
N GLN A 240 13.85 -5.69 -19.13
CA GLN A 240 14.30 -4.45 -18.49
C GLN A 240 13.64 -3.25 -19.16
N GLN A 241 12.85 -2.47 -18.42
CA GLN A 241 12.45 -1.13 -18.84
C GLN A 241 13.23 -0.09 -18.02
N PRO A 242 13.92 0.86 -18.66
CA PRO A 242 14.61 1.92 -17.93
C PRO A 242 13.58 2.86 -17.28
N PHE A 243 13.78 3.14 -15.98
CA PHE A 243 12.95 4.05 -15.21
C PHE A 243 13.25 5.51 -15.56
N GLU A 244 12.51 6.09 -16.52
CA GLU A 244 12.71 7.48 -16.93
C GLU A 244 12.24 8.45 -15.82
N GLY A 245 13.16 9.29 -15.31
CA GLY A 245 12.88 10.28 -14.26
C GLY A 245 12.92 9.77 -12.81
N MET A 246 13.03 8.45 -12.57
CA MET A 246 13.14 7.89 -11.22
C MET A 246 14.43 8.35 -10.52
N GLN A 247 15.55 8.44 -11.23
CA GLN A 247 16.84 8.82 -10.63
C GLN A 247 16.78 10.20 -9.98
N GLU A 248 16.13 11.16 -10.65
CA GLU A 248 15.96 12.52 -10.13
C GLU A 248 15.04 12.53 -8.91
N GLN A 249 13.95 11.76 -8.93
CA GLN A 249 13.03 11.66 -7.80
C GLN A 249 13.63 10.94 -6.59
N VAL A 250 14.43 9.90 -6.80
CA VAL A 250 15.16 9.20 -5.72
C VAL A 250 16.24 10.11 -5.14
N ALA A 251 16.99 10.83 -5.98
CA ALA A 251 17.96 11.82 -5.51
C ALA A 251 17.28 12.94 -4.69
N TRP A 252 16.10 13.38 -5.13
CA TRP A 252 15.29 14.36 -4.42
C TRP A 252 14.77 13.80 -3.09
N ALA A 253 14.27 12.56 -3.06
CA ALA A 253 13.85 11.87 -1.84
C ALA A 253 14.97 11.83 -0.79
N ILE A 254 16.20 11.51 -1.20
CA ILE A 254 17.38 11.53 -0.32
C ILE A 254 17.64 12.95 0.20
N GLY A 255 17.61 13.95 -0.67
CA GLY A 255 17.82 15.35 -0.28
C GLY A 255 16.73 15.91 0.64
N SER A 256 15.53 15.35 0.54
CA SER A 256 14.36 15.73 1.32
C SER A 256 14.24 14.99 2.66
N ASP A 257 15.11 14.03 2.97
CA ASP A 257 15.12 13.28 4.25
C ASP A 257 13.74 12.66 4.55
N ILE A 258 13.32 11.76 3.65
CA ILE A 258 12.08 10.96 3.77
C ILE A 258 12.36 9.59 4.40
N ASP A 259 11.34 8.96 4.97
CA ASP A 259 11.49 7.69 5.69
C ASP A 259 11.31 6.46 4.79
N ALA A 260 10.48 6.58 3.75
CA ALA A 260 10.17 5.46 2.86
C ALA A 260 9.88 5.91 1.42
N VAL A 261 10.31 5.08 0.46
CA VAL A 261 9.95 5.17 -0.96
C VAL A 261 8.98 4.05 -1.29
N LEU A 262 7.88 4.39 -1.95
CA LEU A 262 6.94 3.45 -2.53
C LEU A 262 7.27 3.25 -4.01
N VAL A 263 7.57 2.02 -4.41
CA VAL A 263 7.82 1.60 -5.80
C VAL A 263 6.50 1.10 -6.39
N PRO A 264 5.84 1.86 -7.28
CA PRO A 264 4.56 1.48 -7.83
C PRO A 264 4.70 0.34 -8.83
N ALA A 265 3.64 -0.46 -8.97
CA ALA A 265 3.53 -1.58 -9.91
C ALA A 265 4.78 -2.49 -9.98
N ALA A 266 5.35 -2.86 -8.83
CA ALA A 266 6.50 -3.75 -8.77
C ALA A 266 6.11 -5.16 -9.27
N GLN A 267 6.84 -5.67 -10.25
CA GLN A 267 6.58 -6.95 -10.91
C GLN A 267 7.75 -7.94 -10.75
N SER A 268 8.94 -7.42 -10.50
CA SER A 268 10.17 -8.19 -10.43
C SER A 268 11.04 -7.81 -9.22
N VAL A 269 11.99 -8.68 -8.90
CA VAL A 269 13.02 -8.43 -7.87
C VAL A 269 13.91 -7.26 -8.28
N GLN A 270 14.15 -7.13 -9.58
CA GLN A 270 15.00 -6.13 -10.19
C GLN A 270 14.43 -4.72 -9.99
N ASP A 271 13.10 -4.55 -9.98
CA ASP A 271 12.46 -3.25 -9.74
C ASP A 271 12.86 -2.69 -8.37
N ILE A 272 12.89 -3.56 -7.35
CA ILE A 272 13.27 -3.20 -5.99
C ILE A 272 14.79 -2.94 -5.90
N ARG A 273 15.59 -3.79 -6.55
CA ARG A 273 17.05 -3.63 -6.56
C ARG A 273 17.49 -2.35 -7.28
N ALA A 274 16.85 -1.99 -8.38
CA ALA A 274 17.13 -0.76 -9.10
C ALA A 274 16.94 0.48 -8.20
N VAL A 275 15.84 0.54 -7.44
CA VAL A 275 15.59 1.64 -6.49
C VAL A 275 16.61 1.63 -5.35
N ARG A 276 16.96 0.45 -4.81
CA ARG A 276 18.01 0.34 -3.78
C ARG A 276 19.37 0.81 -4.27
N GLU A 277 19.73 0.48 -5.52
CA GLU A 277 20.97 0.93 -6.14
C GLU A 277 21.01 2.45 -6.31
N LEU A 278 19.87 3.08 -6.65
CA LEU A 278 19.76 4.53 -6.76
C LEU A 278 19.83 5.25 -5.41
N LEU A 279 19.34 4.62 -4.33
CA LEU A 279 19.42 5.18 -2.98
C LEU A 279 20.89 5.30 -2.49
N LEU A 280 21.78 4.42 -2.98
CA LEU A 280 23.20 4.37 -2.60
C LEU A 280 23.42 4.35 -1.07
N GLU A 281 24.63 4.65 -0.61
CA GLU A 281 24.92 4.75 0.83
C GLU A 281 24.20 5.91 1.52
N LYS A 282 23.83 6.98 0.79
CA LYS A 282 23.16 8.16 1.38
C LYS A 282 21.71 7.87 1.77
N GLY A 283 21.00 7.06 1.00
CA GLY A 283 19.60 6.69 1.21
C GLY A 283 19.40 5.32 1.85
N LYS A 284 20.45 4.66 2.35
CA LYS A 284 20.41 3.27 2.86
C LYS A 284 19.44 3.03 4.01
N HIS A 285 19.07 4.09 4.73
CA HIS A 285 18.12 4.04 5.84
C HIS A 285 16.65 4.19 5.37
N ILE A 286 16.42 4.65 4.14
CA ILE A 286 15.10 4.84 3.56
C ILE A 286 14.52 3.47 3.21
N LEU A 287 13.31 3.19 3.70
CA LEU A 287 12.63 1.92 3.45
C LEU A 287 12.11 1.85 2.02
N VAL A 288 12.29 0.71 1.34
CA VAL A 288 11.75 0.49 -0.01
C VAL A 288 10.51 -0.40 0.08
N ILE A 289 9.34 0.19 -0.11
CA ILE A 289 8.04 -0.49 -0.07
C ILE A 289 7.60 -0.81 -1.49
N ALA A 290 7.26 -2.07 -1.77
CA ALA A 290 6.80 -2.49 -3.09
C ALA A 290 5.28 -2.41 -3.19
N SER A 291 4.75 -1.71 -4.20
CA SER A 291 3.32 -1.70 -4.51
C SER A 291 2.96 -2.89 -5.41
N ILE A 292 2.03 -3.73 -4.97
CA ILE A 292 1.55 -4.87 -5.75
C ILE A 292 0.22 -4.49 -6.40
N GLU A 293 0.28 -4.20 -7.70
CA GLU A 293 -0.83 -3.65 -8.50
C GLU A 293 -1.26 -4.55 -9.66
N THR A 294 -0.48 -5.60 -9.96
CA THR A 294 -0.70 -6.50 -11.10
C THR A 294 -0.67 -7.97 -10.66
N VAL A 295 -1.27 -8.85 -11.46
CA VAL A 295 -1.23 -10.31 -11.26
C VAL A 295 0.22 -10.80 -11.32
N LEU A 296 1.04 -10.27 -12.23
CA LEU A 296 2.46 -10.63 -12.32
C LEU A 296 3.22 -10.29 -11.03
N GLY A 297 2.99 -9.10 -10.46
CA GLY A 297 3.59 -8.72 -9.18
C GLY A 297 3.09 -9.61 -8.03
N PHE A 298 1.82 -10.01 -8.05
CA PHE A 298 1.24 -10.93 -7.08
C PHE A 298 1.84 -12.35 -7.19
N ASP A 299 2.04 -12.87 -8.39
CA ASP A 299 2.65 -14.18 -8.64
C ASP A 299 4.13 -14.20 -8.22
N ASN A 300 4.84 -13.08 -8.39
CA ASN A 300 6.23 -12.90 -7.94
C ASN A 300 6.38 -12.40 -6.50
N LEU A 301 5.29 -12.33 -5.73
CA LEU A 301 5.24 -11.69 -4.41
C LEU A 301 6.34 -12.19 -3.46
N ASP A 302 6.63 -13.48 -3.42
CA ASP A 302 7.64 -14.03 -2.49
C ASP A 302 9.04 -13.50 -2.79
N LYS A 303 9.37 -13.39 -4.08
CA LYS A 303 10.68 -12.90 -4.53
C LYS A 303 10.79 -11.39 -4.29
N ILE A 304 9.73 -10.63 -4.57
CA ILE A 304 9.66 -9.19 -4.32
C ILE A 304 9.74 -8.92 -2.81
N LEU A 305 8.96 -9.64 -2.00
CA LEU A 305 8.91 -9.52 -0.55
C LEU A 305 10.27 -9.85 0.08
N ALA A 306 11.05 -10.78 -0.47
CA ALA A 306 12.40 -11.09 0.02
C ALA A 306 13.33 -9.87 -0.04
N GLU A 307 13.27 -9.09 -1.13
CA GLU A 307 14.09 -7.90 -1.31
C GLU A 307 13.48 -6.61 -0.76
N ALA A 308 12.15 -6.44 -0.75
CA ALA A 308 11.48 -5.22 -0.28
C ALA A 308 11.51 -5.09 1.25
N ASP A 309 11.37 -3.88 1.78
CA ASP A 309 11.22 -3.64 3.23
C ASP A 309 9.77 -3.81 3.71
N GLY A 310 8.81 -3.86 2.78
CA GLY A 310 7.39 -4.06 3.05
C GLY A 310 6.58 -4.02 1.76
N ILE A 311 5.28 -4.26 1.88
CA ILE A 311 4.34 -4.32 0.75
C ILE A 311 3.24 -3.29 0.93
N TYR A 312 2.86 -2.63 -0.15
CA TYR A 312 1.68 -1.79 -0.26
C TYR A 312 0.70 -2.40 -1.26
N VAL A 313 -0.59 -2.35 -0.96
CA VAL A 313 -1.64 -2.86 -1.85
C VAL A 313 -2.78 -1.87 -1.95
N ASP A 314 -3.08 -1.43 -3.18
CA ASP A 314 -4.35 -0.81 -3.54
C ASP A 314 -5.23 -1.85 -4.25
N ARG A 315 -6.27 -2.32 -3.55
CA ARG A 315 -7.18 -3.35 -4.07
C ARG A 315 -8.00 -2.86 -5.26
N CYS A 316 -8.24 -1.55 -5.40
CA CYS A 316 -8.92 -0.99 -6.56
C CYS A 316 -8.03 -1.06 -7.79
N VAL A 317 -6.73 -0.82 -7.62
CA VAL A 317 -5.75 -0.93 -8.72
C VAL A 317 -5.51 -2.40 -9.07
N LEU A 318 -5.27 -3.26 -8.08
CA LEU A 318 -5.10 -4.70 -8.31
C LEU A 318 -6.35 -5.32 -8.97
N GLY A 319 -7.55 -4.84 -8.63
CA GLY A 319 -8.82 -5.27 -9.23
C GLY A 319 -9.01 -4.87 -10.70
N SER A 320 -8.13 -4.03 -11.26
CA SER A 320 -8.11 -3.75 -12.70
C SER A 320 -7.53 -4.91 -13.50
N ASP A 321 -6.66 -5.70 -12.90
CA ASP A 321 -5.95 -6.82 -13.53
C ASP A 321 -6.41 -8.18 -13.00
N LEU A 322 -6.53 -8.32 -11.68
CA LEU A 322 -7.08 -9.51 -11.04
C LEU A 322 -8.63 -9.48 -11.06
N PRO A 323 -9.32 -10.59 -11.41
CA PRO A 323 -10.77 -10.67 -11.33
C PRO A 323 -11.30 -10.24 -9.96
N LEU A 324 -12.34 -9.41 -9.94
CA LEU A 324 -12.86 -8.77 -8.72
C LEU A 324 -13.24 -9.77 -7.63
N GLU A 325 -13.81 -10.92 -8.02
CA GLU A 325 -14.17 -12.00 -7.11
C GLU A 325 -12.96 -12.69 -6.46
N LYS A 326 -11.74 -12.48 -6.95
CA LYS A 326 -10.50 -13.04 -6.38
C LYS A 326 -9.74 -12.07 -5.48
N ILE A 327 -10.11 -10.79 -5.44
CA ILE A 327 -9.40 -9.75 -4.66
C ILE A 327 -9.36 -10.07 -3.17
N PHE A 328 -10.44 -10.63 -2.62
CA PHE A 328 -10.47 -11.01 -1.20
C PHE A 328 -9.47 -12.14 -0.89
N ILE A 329 -9.17 -13.00 -1.86
CA ILE A 329 -8.18 -14.08 -1.71
C ILE A 329 -6.78 -13.48 -1.64
N ALA A 330 -6.46 -12.56 -2.55
CA ALA A 330 -5.18 -11.82 -2.53
C ALA A 330 -5.01 -11.05 -1.20
N GLN A 331 -6.07 -10.43 -0.69
CA GLN A 331 -6.07 -9.75 0.61
C GLN A 331 -5.76 -10.70 1.78
N LYS A 332 -6.13 -11.99 1.74
CA LYS A 332 -5.73 -12.94 2.79
C LYS A 332 -4.28 -13.37 2.64
N ILE A 333 -3.83 -13.57 1.39
CA ILE A 333 -2.50 -14.11 1.09
C ILE A 333 -1.39 -13.08 1.40
N ILE A 334 -1.55 -11.83 0.97
CA ILE A 334 -0.46 -10.83 1.05
C ILE A 334 -0.08 -10.50 2.50
N PRO A 335 -1.01 -10.10 3.40
CA PRO A 335 -0.69 -9.85 4.80
C PRO A 335 -0.15 -11.09 5.51
N ALA A 336 -0.67 -12.28 5.20
CA ALA A 336 -0.16 -13.53 5.79
C ALA A 336 1.33 -13.75 5.45
N LYS A 337 1.72 -13.58 4.19
CA LYS A 337 3.12 -13.68 3.75
C LYS A 337 4.01 -12.59 4.36
N CYS A 338 3.52 -11.34 4.41
CA CYS A 338 4.22 -10.24 5.09
C CYS A 338 4.45 -10.53 6.58
N ASN A 339 3.42 -11.03 7.26
CA ASN A 339 3.49 -11.42 8.68
C ASN A 339 4.41 -12.60 8.91
N GLU A 340 4.44 -13.58 8.01
CA GLU A 340 5.40 -14.69 8.07
C GLU A 340 6.84 -14.16 7.95
N ALA A 341 7.09 -13.28 6.99
CA ALA A 341 8.40 -12.66 6.75
C ALA A 341 8.81 -11.60 7.79
N GLY A 342 7.87 -11.10 8.60
CA GLY A 342 8.11 -10.03 9.56
C GLY A 342 8.36 -8.67 8.92
N LYS A 343 7.71 -8.42 7.79
CA LYS A 343 7.80 -7.17 7.03
C LYS A 343 6.45 -6.45 7.04
N PRO A 344 6.42 -5.11 7.17
CA PRO A 344 5.19 -4.34 7.22
C PRO A 344 4.33 -4.52 5.97
N CYS A 345 3.03 -4.68 6.20
CA CYS A 345 2.01 -4.74 5.18
C CYS A 345 1.09 -3.52 5.27
N ILE A 346 0.97 -2.79 4.16
CA ILE A 346 0.17 -1.58 4.04
C ILE A 346 -0.98 -1.84 3.06
N PHE A 347 -2.22 -1.60 3.47
CA PHE A 347 -3.38 -1.78 2.60
C PHE A 347 -4.22 -0.52 2.51
N LYS A 348 -4.65 -0.17 1.31
CA LYS A 348 -5.65 0.88 1.11
C LYS A 348 -7.04 0.37 1.52
N ALA A 349 -7.62 1.05 2.51
CA ALA A 349 -9.01 0.83 2.90
C ALA A 349 -9.95 1.54 1.93
N VAL A 350 -11.12 0.94 1.70
CA VAL A 350 -12.17 1.60 0.91
C VAL A 350 -12.90 2.59 1.81
N ILE A 351 -12.84 3.88 1.46
CA ILE A 351 -13.59 4.94 2.12
C ILE A 351 -14.62 5.50 1.14
N ASN A 352 -15.83 5.76 1.64
CA ASN A 352 -16.89 6.46 0.91
C ASN A 352 -17.37 7.65 1.77
N GLU A 353 -17.83 8.72 1.12
CA GLU A 353 -18.31 10.00 1.69
C GLU A 353 -19.34 9.83 2.81
N GLN A 354 -20.09 8.73 2.81
CA GLN A 354 -21.17 8.50 3.77
C GLN A 354 -20.86 7.41 4.81
N LEU A 355 -19.60 7.19 5.24
CA LEU A 355 -19.22 6.12 6.20
C LEU A 355 -20.22 4.94 6.26
N PRO A 356 -20.53 4.29 5.11
CA PRO A 356 -21.57 3.29 5.09
C PRO A 356 -20.99 2.06 5.79
N THR A 357 -21.83 1.28 6.44
CA THR A 357 -21.52 0.01 7.14
C THR A 357 -20.48 -0.90 6.45
N LEU A 358 -20.34 -0.81 5.13
CA LEU A 358 -19.34 -1.49 4.31
C LEU A 358 -17.88 -1.08 4.64
N CYS A 359 -17.59 0.20 4.84
CA CYS A 359 -16.23 0.68 5.19
C CYS A 359 -15.78 0.14 6.56
N VAL A 360 -16.72 -0.02 7.50
CA VAL A 360 -16.44 -0.55 8.85
C VAL A 360 -15.94 -1.99 8.77
N THR A 361 -16.68 -2.83 8.01
CA THR A 361 -16.34 -4.24 7.85
C THR A 361 -15.01 -4.40 7.14
N ASP A 362 -14.74 -3.55 6.14
CA ASP A 362 -13.48 -3.56 5.40
C ASP A 362 -12.28 -3.25 6.32
N ILE A 363 -12.29 -2.10 6.99
CA ILE A 363 -11.23 -1.67 7.92
C ILE A 363 -11.02 -2.72 9.02
N ALA A 364 -12.09 -3.22 9.63
CA ALA A 364 -11.98 -4.21 10.69
C ALA A 364 -11.34 -5.52 10.19
N ASN A 365 -11.71 -5.99 9.00
CA ASN A 365 -11.11 -7.21 8.45
C ASN A 365 -9.65 -7.03 8.06
N LEU A 366 -9.23 -5.85 7.56
CA LEU A 366 -7.82 -5.57 7.30
C LEU A 366 -6.98 -5.70 8.58
N VAL A 367 -7.48 -5.19 9.70
CA VAL A 367 -6.82 -5.33 11.01
C VAL A 367 -6.78 -6.81 11.45
N ILE A 368 -7.89 -7.54 11.31
CA ILE A 368 -7.97 -8.97 11.68
C ILE A 368 -7.04 -9.83 10.79
N ASP A 369 -6.92 -9.49 9.51
CA ASP A 369 -6.03 -10.14 8.53
C ASP A 369 -4.56 -9.86 8.81
N GLY A 370 -4.30 -8.86 9.66
CA GLY A 370 -2.98 -8.52 10.07
C GLY A 370 -2.25 -7.60 9.12
N VAL A 371 -2.94 -6.61 8.57
CA VAL A 371 -2.28 -5.44 8.01
C VAL A 371 -1.67 -4.61 9.16
N ASP A 372 -0.54 -3.95 8.93
CA ASP A 372 0.14 -3.11 9.95
C ASP A 372 -0.20 -1.62 9.79
N VAL A 373 -0.46 -1.18 8.56
CA VAL A 373 -0.85 0.22 8.25
C VAL A 373 -2.03 0.25 7.27
N ILE A 374 -3.05 1.02 7.60
CA ILE A 374 -4.17 1.29 6.69
C ILE A 374 -3.94 2.62 6.00
N ALA A 375 -3.96 2.61 4.66
CA ALA A 375 -3.92 3.79 3.83
C ALA A 375 -5.33 4.31 3.59
N LEU A 376 -5.52 5.62 3.83
CA LEU A 376 -6.77 6.34 3.70
C LEU A 376 -6.59 7.43 2.64
N GLU A 377 -7.38 7.34 1.58
CA GLU A 377 -7.45 8.40 0.58
C GLU A 377 -8.42 9.48 1.04
N LEU A 378 -7.94 10.71 1.13
CA LEU A 378 -8.71 11.85 1.64
C LEU A 378 -9.37 12.67 0.52
N HIS A 379 -9.36 12.14 -0.71
CA HIS A 379 -9.98 12.74 -1.88
C HIS A 379 -11.36 12.10 -2.12
N TYR A 380 -12.39 12.94 -2.15
CA TYR A 380 -13.75 12.53 -2.42
C TYR A 380 -14.18 13.08 -3.78
N ASP A 381 -14.16 12.21 -4.80
CA ASP A 381 -14.64 12.55 -6.15
C ASP A 381 -16.13 12.20 -6.25
N SER A 382 -16.98 13.08 -5.74
CA SER A 382 -18.42 12.96 -5.92
C SER A 382 -18.83 13.59 -7.25
N SER A 383 -19.24 12.76 -8.21
CA SER A 383 -20.02 13.22 -9.37
C SER A 383 -21.37 13.83 -8.95
N SER A 384 -21.80 13.58 -7.70
CA SER A 384 -23.04 14.05 -7.10
C SER A 384 -22.80 15.06 -5.99
N THR A 385 -22.33 16.26 -6.30
CA THR A 385 -22.93 17.53 -5.84
C THR A 385 -22.06 18.72 -6.21
N LYS A 386 -22.58 19.60 -7.07
CA LYS A 386 -22.01 20.92 -7.40
C LYS A 386 -22.01 21.93 -6.23
N PHE A 387 -22.24 21.51 -4.99
CA PHE A 387 -22.54 22.40 -3.86
C PHE A 387 -22.10 21.83 -2.50
N ALA A 388 -20.81 21.51 -2.33
CA ALA A 388 -20.20 21.28 -1.02
C ALA A 388 -18.75 21.79 -1.08
N ARG A 389 -18.53 23.01 -0.56
CA ARG A 389 -17.24 23.71 -0.66
C ARG A 389 -16.20 23.04 0.24
N PHE A 390 -14.97 22.94 -0.26
CA PHE A 390 -13.64 22.64 0.33
C PHE A 390 -13.44 22.66 1.87
N ARG A 391 -14.28 23.34 2.67
CA ARG A 391 -14.28 23.28 4.14
C ARG A 391 -14.93 22.01 4.69
N GLU A 392 -15.79 21.34 3.92
CA GLU A 392 -16.41 20.08 4.32
C GLU A 392 -15.49 18.87 4.10
N SER A 393 -14.62 18.91 3.08
CA SER A 393 -13.71 17.79 2.78
C SER A 393 -12.67 17.54 3.88
N VAL A 394 -12.12 18.61 4.48
CA VAL A 394 -11.13 18.47 5.55
C VAL A 394 -11.75 17.95 6.85
N ARG A 395 -12.93 18.47 7.21
CA ARG A 395 -13.68 17.94 8.37
C ARG A 395 -14.09 16.50 8.14
N MET A 396 -14.48 16.15 6.91
CA MET A 396 -14.81 14.78 6.56
C MET A 396 -13.59 13.86 6.64
N ALA A 397 -12.42 14.30 6.17
CA ALA A 397 -11.16 13.59 6.34
C ALA A 397 -10.83 13.33 7.83
N GLU A 398 -10.97 14.33 8.68
CA GLU A 398 -10.79 14.19 10.14
C GLU A 398 -11.79 13.19 10.75
N HIS A 399 -13.06 13.29 10.37
CA HIS A 399 -14.10 12.36 10.83
C HIS A 399 -13.82 10.93 10.37
N CYS A 400 -13.43 10.72 9.11
CA CYS A 400 -13.10 9.42 8.56
C CYS A 400 -11.87 8.81 9.23
N LEU A 401 -10.81 9.61 9.46
CA LEU A 401 -9.61 9.15 10.15
C LEU A 401 -9.92 8.77 11.61
N THR A 402 -10.69 9.59 12.32
CA THR A 402 -11.13 9.31 13.70
C THR A 402 -12.00 8.05 13.75
N ALA A 403 -12.92 7.88 12.80
CA ALA A 403 -13.76 6.69 12.70
C ALA A 403 -12.91 5.44 12.41
N ALA A 404 -11.96 5.53 11.47
CA ALA A 404 -11.03 4.44 11.15
C ALA A 404 -10.21 4.02 12.38
N ALA A 405 -9.65 4.99 13.12
CA ALA A 405 -8.93 4.73 14.37
C ALA A 405 -9.80 4.00 15.41
N LEU A 406 -11.07 4.40 15.56
CA LEU A 406 -12.01 3.75 16.48
C LEU A 406 -12.33 2.31 16.03
N ILE A 407 -12.56 2.09 14.74
CA ILE A 407 -12.82 0.76 14.17
C ILE A 407 -11.60 -0.15 14.38
N CYS A 408 -10.39 0.36 14.14
CA CYS A 408 -9.15 -0.38 14.35
C CYS A 408 -9.01 -0.82 15.81
N ARG A 409 -9.24 0.07 16.78
CA ARG A 409 -9.20 -0.29 18.22
C ARG A 409 -10.22 -1.36 18.60
N HIS A 410 -11.40 -1.36 17.99
CA HIS A 410 -12.38 -2.43 18.16
C HIS A 410 -11.94 -3.75 17.51
N ALA A 411 -11.31 -3.69 16.33
CA ALA A 411 -10.82 -4.86 15.63
C ALA A 411 -9.61 -5.50 16.36
N GLU A 412 -8.65 -4.70 16.81
CA GLU A 412 -7.48 -5.14 17.61
C GLU A 412 -7.89 -5.91 18.87
N ARG A 413 -8.99 -5.46 19.51
CA ARG A 413 -9.56 -6.08 20.72
C ARG A 413 -10.02 -7.52 20.48
N ILE A 414 -10.51 -7.81 19.28
CA ILE A 414 -11.13 -9.10 18.94
C ILE A 414 -10.20 -10.04 18.18
N ILE A 415 -8.94 -9.66 17.96
CA ILE A 415 -7.92 -10.57 17.42
C ILE A 415 -7.80 -11.78 18.34
N TRP A 416 -7.96 -12.97 17.78
CA TRP A 416 -7.81 -14.21 18.55
C TRP A 416 -6.33 -14.55 18.72
N GLN A 417 -5.96 -14.90 19.95
CA GLN A 417 -4.63 -15.38 20.29
C GLN A 417 -4.73 -16.82 20.84
N PRO A 418 -4.11 -17.82 20.19
CA PRO A 418 -4.19 -19.20 20.63
C PRO A 418 -3.40 -19.45 21.93
N TYR A 419 -3.76 -20.52 22.64
CA TYR A 419 -3.16 -20.95 23.92
C TYR A 419 -1.66 -21.30 23.81
N ILE A 420 -1.22 -21.68 22.61
CA ILE A 420 0.19 -21.91 22.27
C ILE A 420 0.69 -20.59 21.69
N TYR A 421 1.09 -19.69 22.58
CA TYR A 421 1.49 -18.33 22.25
C TYR A 421 2.85 -18.31 21.54
N GLY A 422 2.95 -17.55 20.44
CA GLY A 422 4.12 -17.49 19.57
C GLY A 422 3.96 -18.41 18.37
N ASN A 423 4.15 -17.88 17.16
CA ASN A 423 4.11 -18.65 15.93
C ASN A 423 5.02 -19.88 16.09
N THR A 424 4.46 -21.09 16.16
CA THR A 424 5.21 -22.31 16.48
C THR A 424 6.40 -22.48 15.55
N GLU A 425 6.26 -22.00 14.31
CA GLU A 425 7.31 -21.93 13.30
C GLU A 425 8.47 -21.00 13.70
N LEU A 426 8.19 -19.82 14.28
CA LEU A 426 9.22 -18.91 14.82
C LEU A 426 9.93 -19.49 16.05
N MET A 427 9.27 -20.36 16.82
CA MET A 427 9.90 -21.09 17.92
C MET A 427 10.66 -22.35 17.47
N GLN A 428 10.33 -22.89 16.29
CA GLN A 428 11.02 -24.02 15.66
C GLN A 428 12.26 -23.60 14.89
N SER A 429 12.38 -22.32 14.50
CA SER A 429 13.61 -21.83 13.87
C SER A 429 14.78 -22.02 14.84
N THR A 430 15.87 -22.60 14.34
CA THR A 430 17.15 -22.68 15.02
C THR A 430 17.53 -21.30 15.57
N PHE A 431 18.19 -21.26 16.73
CA PHE A 431 18.67 -20.02 17.37
C PHE A 431 19.79 -19.32 16.58
N ASP A 432 19.66 -19.21 15.27
CA ASP A 432 20.63 -18.56 14.39
C ASP A 432 20.73 -17.06 14.69
N GLU A 433 19.68 -16.48 15.28
CA GLU A 433 19.67 -15.08 15.72
C GLU A 433 19.16 -14.92 17.18
N PRO A 434 20.05 -14.66 18.16
CA PRO A 434 19.69 -14.48 19.56
C PRO A 434 18.68 -13.34 19.81
N SER A 435 18.75 -12.25 19.03
CA SER A 435 17.84 -11.10 19.17
C SER A 435 16.39 -11.50 18.89
N LYS A 436 16.15 -12.36 17.90
CA LYS A 436 14.81 -12.85 17.56
C LYS A 436 14.24 -13.71 18.68
N ALA A 437 15.06 -14.61 19.23
CA ALA A 437 14.66 -15.43 20.36
C ALA A 437 14.34 -14.62 21.62
N ILE A 438 15.13 -13.59 21.93
CA ILE A 438 14.85 -12.69 23.05
C ILE A 438 13.52 -11.96 22.83
N SER A 439 13.28 -11.43 21.64
CA SER A 439 12.03 -10.72 21.31
C SER A 439 10.79 -11.60 21.45
N ILE A 440 10.84 -12.83 20.94
CA ILE A 440 9.72 -13.80 21.04
C ILE A 440 9.44 -14.13 22.51
N ASN A 441 10.49 -14.44 23.29
CA ASN A 441 10.34 -14.74 24.72
C ASN A 441 9.84 -13.52 25.51
N ALA A 442 10.27 -12.31 25.16
CA ALA A 442 9.80 -11.08 25.79
C ALA A 442 8.29 -10.87 25.54
N VAL A 443 7.84 -11.13 24.31
CA VAL A 443 6.43 -11.14 23.93
C VAL A 443 5.65 -12.19 24.72
N GLU A 444 6.13 -13.43 24.76
CA GLU A 444 5.47 -14.50 25.51
C GLU A 444 5.38 -14.17 27.00
N LEU A 445 6.46 -13.66 27.59
CA LEU A 445 6.49 -13.23 28.98
C LEU A 445 5.50 -12.09 29.25
N ALA A 446 5.45 -11.09 28.36
CA ALA A 446 4.51 -9.99 28.48
C ALA A 446 3.05 -10.46 28.45
N MET A 447 2.72 -11.43 27.59
CA MET A 447 1.38 -12.02 27.52
C MET A 447 1.04 -12.82 28.78
N ARG A 448 1.96 -13.65 29.28
CA ARG A 448 1.78 -14.44 30.50
C ARG A 448 1.66 -13.57 31.75
N ALA A 449 2.50 -12.53 31.83
CA ALA A 449 2.51 -11.57 32.93
C ALA A 449 1.39 -10.53 32.81
N ARG A 450 0.70 -10.46 31.66
CA ARG A 450 -0.29 -9.43 31.33
C ARG A 450 0.30 -8.02 31.52
N ALA A 451 1.49 -7.84 30.95
CA ALA A 451 2.17 -6.56 30.96
C ALA A 451 1.36 -5.52 30.17
N VAL A 452 1.33 -4.29 30.68
CA VAL A 452 0.67 -3.16 30.01
C VAL A 452 1.48 -2.69 28.79
N ALA A 453 2.82 -2.80 28.86
CA ALA A 453 3.72 -2.39 27.79
C ALA A 453 5.01 -3.23 27.78
N ILE A 454 5.66 -3.27 26.61
CA ILE A 454 7.02 -3.76 26.43
C ILE A 454 7.89 -2.56 26.07
N ILE A 455 8.91 -2.29 26.88
CA ILE A 455 9.89 -1.22 26.62
C ILE A 455 11.11 -1.86 25.99
N CYS A 456 11.51 -1.37 24.81
CA CYS A 456 12.73 -1.79 24.15
C CYS A 456 13.60 -0.58 23.79
N LEU A 457 14.91 -0.72 23.96
CA LEU A 457 15.90 0.26 23.51
C LEU A 457 16.42 -0.20 22.15
N THR A 458 16.39 0.69 21.16
CA THR A 458 16.79 0.36 19.79
C THR A 458 17.34 1.60 19.09
N ASN A 459 18.44 1.42 18.34
CA ASN A 459 19.02 2.50 17.53
C ASN A 459 18.55 2.42 16.07
N SER A 460 18.42 1.21 15.52
CA SER A 460 18.05 0.96 14.12
C SER A 460 16.57 0.59 13.94
N GLY A 461 15.80 0.48 15.02
CA GLY A 461 14.43 -0.03 14.99
C GLY A 461 14.29 -1.55 14.87
N ARG A 462 15.36 -2.31 14.55
CA ARG A 462 15.30 -3.78 14.36
C ARG A 462 14.67 -4.53 15.53
N THR A 463 15.05 -4.22 16.77
CA THR A 463 14.50 -4.90 17.96
C THR A 463 12.99 -4.69 18.09
N ALA A 464 12.52 -3.45 17.86
CA ALA A 464 11.09 -3.13 17.88
C ALA A 464 10.33 -3.88 16.77
N LYS A 465 10.90 -3.97 15.56
CA LYS A 465 10.33 -4.76 14.45
C LYS A 465 10.21 -6.25 14.80
N LEU A 466 11.24 -6.83 15.43
CA LEU A 466 11.20 -8.24 15.86
C LEU A 466 10.14 -8.50 16.96
N ILE A 467 9.97 -7.55 17.88
CA ILE A 467 8.91 -7.63 18.90
C ILE A 467 7.52 -7.51 18.23
N ALA A 468 7.35 -6.57 17.30
CA ALA A 468 6.10 -6.41 16.55
C ALA A 468 5.78 -7.65 15.69
N HIS A 469 6.78 -8.27 15.07
CA HIS A 469 6.65 -9.50 14.28
C HIS A 469 6.10 -10.68 15.10
N ALA A 470 6.53 -10.82 16.35
CA ALA A 470 6.00 -11.83 17.27
C ALA A 470 4.54 -11.57 17.71
N ARG A 471 3.94 -10.45 17.26
CA ARG A 471 2.56 -9.99 17.41
C ARG A 471 1.95 -10.18 18.79
N THR A 472 1.88 -9.07 19.51
CA THR A 472 1.12 -8.93 20.75
C THR A 472 0.00 -7.93 20.59
N SER A 473 -1.25 -8.33 20.80
CA SER A 473 -2.22 -7.39 21.37
C SER A 473 -2.06 -7.42 22.89
N LEU A 474 -1.24 -6.50 23.43
CA LEU A 474 -1.07 -6.33 24.89
C LEU A 474 -2.31 -5.66 25.52
N SER A 475 -3.27 -5.24 24.69
CA SER A 475 -4.53 -4.59 25.09
C SER A 475 -5.51 -5.49 25.85
N HIS A 476 -5.11 -6.71 26.20
CA HIS A 476 -5.85 -7.55 27.14
C HIS A 476 -5.73 -7.11 28.61
N SER A 477 -4.84 -6.16 28.93
CA SER A 477 -4.60 -5.69 30.29
C SER A 477 -4.61 -4.16 30.41
N CYS A 478 -5.79 -3.54 30.29
CA CYS A 478 -6.04 -2.27 30.99
C CYS A 478 -6.10 -2.57 32.50
N GLY A 479 -4.99 -2.32 33.20
CA GLY A 479 -4.95 -2.28 34.65
C GLY A 479 -3.64 -2.77 35.26
N ASN A 480 -2.68 -1.85 35.41
CA ASN A 480 -1.98 -1.64 36.68
C ASN A 480 -1.44 -0.22 36.76
#